data_AF-A0A3S9T0R7-F1
#
_entry.id   AF-A0A3S9T0R7-F1
#
_cell.length_a   1.000
_cell.length_b   1.000
_cell.length_c   1.000
_cell.angle_alpha   90.00
_cell.angle_beta   90.00
_cell.angle_gamma   90.00
#
_symmetry.space_group_name_H-M   'P 1'
#
loop_
_entity.id
_entity.type
_entity.pdbx_description
1 polymer ?
#
loop_
_entity_poly.entity_id
_entity_poly.type
_entity_poly.pdbx_seq_one_letter_code
_entity_poly.pdbx_strand_id
1 'polypeptide(L)' 'MSKRHQKKLSIMGTMDYPKMGPEYELARAYVPIQMYTQQYSPEDGLKRGTIFPELYRPYPPCPMMEEHCKD' A
#
# COMPACT_ATOMS: atom_id res chain seq x y z
N MET A 1 -10.76 57.04 -16.05
CA MET A 1 -9.60 56.25 -15.60
C MET A 1 -10.06 54.85 -15.22
N SER A 2 -10.20 53.98 -16.21
CA SER A 2 -10.51 52.56 -16.02
C SER A 2 -9.33 51.89 -15.30
N LYS A 3 -9.54 51.39 -14.08
CA LYS A 3 -8.62 50.42 -13.49
C LYS A 3 -9.35 49.09 -13.41
N ARG A 4 -8.95 48.27 -14.38
CA ARG A 4 -9.31 46.88 -14.60
C ARG A 4 -9.22 46.09 -13.30
N HIS A 5 -10.27 45.30 -13.07
CA HIS A 5 -10.19 43.88 -12.73
C HIS A 5 -8.82 43.40 -12.24
N GLN A 6 -8.71 43.11 -10.95
CA GLN A 6 -7.93 41.95 -10.53
C GLN A 6 -8.79 41.12 -9.59
N LYS A 7 -9.41 40.09 -10.17
CA LYS A 7 -9.91 38.94 -9.40
C LYS A 7 -8.72 38.37 -8.63
N LYS A 8 -8.80 38.39 -7.31
CA LYS A 8 -7.91 37.65 -6.42
C LYS A 8 -8.18 36.16 -6.65
N LEU A 9 -7.46 35.55 -7.57
CA LEU A 9 -7.29 34.10 -7.57
C LEU A 9 -6.52 33.76 -6.29
N SER A 10 -7.22 33.25 -5.27
CA SER A 10 -6.58 32.54 -4.16
C SER A 10 -7.34 31.25 -3.91
N ILE A 11 -7.32 30.38 -4.92
CA ILE A 11 -7.79 29.00 -4.79
C ILE A 11 -6.69 28.07 -5.25
N MET A 12 -5.68 27.89 -4.41
CA MET A 12 -4.90 26.65 -4.32
C MET A 12 -4.39 26.57 -2.87
N GLY A 13 -5.19 25.95 -2.01
CA GLY A 13 -4.74 25.59 -0.67
C GLY A 13 -3.53 24.68 -0.82
N THR A 14 -2.39 25.12 -0.32
CA THR A 14 -1.18 24.30 -0.28
C THR A 14 -1.46 23.11 0.61
N MET A 15 -1.51 21.90 0.06
CA MET A 15 -1.54 20.69 0.88
C MET A 15 -0.27 20.69 1.75
N ASP A 16 -0.49 20.73 3.06
CA ASP A 16 0.57 20.69 4.07
C ASP A 16 1.09 19.25 4.17
N TYR A 17 1.92 18.87 3.21
CA TYR A 17 2.65 17.60 3.25
C TYR A 17 3.88 17.79 4.15
N PRO A 18 4.18 16.82 5.03
CA PRO A 18 5.36 16.90 5.88
C PRO A 18 6.58 17.10 4.98
N LYS A 19 7.24 18.25 5.14
CA LYS A 19 8.45 18.59 4.41
C LYS A 19 9.55 17.65 4.89
N MET A 20 9.80 16.58 4.12
CA MET A 20 10.86 15.61 4.39
C MET A 20 12.20 16.37 4.43
N GLY A 21 12.67 16.65 5.64
CA GLY A 21 13.89 17.39 5.90
C GLY A 21 15.15 16.55 5.65
N PRO A 22 16.34 17.15 5.78
CA PRO A 22 17.62 16.45 5.59
C PRO A 22 17.87 15.31 6.60
N GLU A 23 17.04 15.19 7.64
CA GLU A 23 17.07 14.10 8.62
C GLU A 23 16.44 12.79 8.10
N TYR A 24 15.70 12.84 6.99
CA TYR A 24 15.06 11.66 6.43
C TYR A 24 15.95 11.00 5.38
N GLU A 25 16.16 9.69 5.52
CA GLU A 25 16.80 8.88 4.50
C GLU A 25 15.79 8.41 3.46
N LEU A 26 16.25 8.24 2.22
CA LEU A 26 15.44 7.60 1.18
C LEU A 26 15.13 6.16 1.59
N ALA A 27 13.87 5.75 1.40
CA ALA A 27 13.48 4.37 1.66
C ALA A 27 14.32 3.40 0.82
N ARG A 28 14.82 2.34 1.45
CA ARG A 28 15.55 1.26 0.79
C ARG A 28 14.73 -0.02 0.86
N ALA A 29 14.67 -0.74 -0.25
CA ALA A 29 14.07 -2.07 -0.24
C ALA A 29 14.91 -3.00 0.65
N TYR A 30 14.27 -3.64 1.62
CA TYR A 30 14.87 -4.71 2.40
C TYR A 30 14.51 -6.06 1.76
N VAL A 31 15.52 -6.77 1.28
CA VAL A 31 15.37 -8.11 0.69
C VAL A 31 16.20 -9.09 1.53
N PRO A 32 15.58 -9.86 2.44
CA PRO A 32 16.31 -10.85 3.23
C PRO A 32 16.79 -12.00 2.34
N ILE A 33 17.89 -12.64 2.74
CA ILE A 33 18.33 -13.89 2.11
C ILE A 33 17.29 -14.96 2.44
N GLN A 34 16.61 -15.48 1.43
CA GLN A 34 15.61 -16.52 1.60
C GLN A 34 16.24 -17.89 1.39
N MET A 35 16.17 -18.75 2.41
CA MET A 35 16.61 -20.14 2.32
C MET A 35 15.49 -20.99 1.71
N TYR A 36 15.82 -21.76 0.67
CA TYR A 36 14.88 -22.73 0.11
C TYR A 36 14.67 -23.88 1.09
N THR A 37 13.43 -24.10 1.53
CA THR A 37 13.10 -25.13 2.52
C THR A 37 12.11 -26.14 1.97
N GLN A 38 10.82 -25.81 2.01
CA GLN A 38 9.71 -26.65 1.57
C GLN A 38 8.92 -25.91 0.51
N GLN A 39 8.24 -26.66 -0.36
CA GLN A 39 7.38 -26.10 -1.39
C GLN A 39 6.04 -26.84 -1.41
N TYR A 40 4.98 -26.10 -1.71
CA TYR A 40 3.70 -26.68 -2.06
C TYR A 40 3.76 -27.39 -3.42
N SER A 41 2.78 -28.26 -3.67
CA SER A 41 2.53 -28.74 -5.02
C SER A 41 2.16 -27.54 -5.94
N PRO A 42 2.35 -27.65 -7.27
CA PRO A 42 1.97 -26.57 -8.18
C PRO A 42 0.50 -26.16 -8.05
N GLU A 43 -0.41 -27.13 -7.86
CA GLU A 43 -1.83 -26.86 -7.68
C GLU A 43 -2.11 -26.10 -6.38
N ASP A 44 -1.50 -26.52 -5.27
CA ASP A 44 -1.69 -25.87 -3.97
C ASP A 44 -1.06 -24.48 -3.92
N GLY A 45 0.12 -24.32 -4.53
CA GLY A 45 0.81 -23.05 -4.61
C GLY A 45 -0.01 -22.01 -5.40
N LEU A 46 -0.66 -22.44 -6.48
CA LEU A 46 -1.58 -21.60 -7.25
C LEU A 46 -2.78 -21.16 -6.41
N LYS A 47 -3.43 -22.08 -5.67
CA LYS A 47 -4.57 -21.76 -4.80
C LYS A 47 -4.21 -20.77 -3.69
N ARG A 48 -2.98 -20.84 -3.18
CA ARG A 48 -2.50 -20.00 -2.07
C ARG A 48 -1.89 -18.68 -2.52
N GLY A 49 -1.55 -18.54 -3.80
CA GLY A 49 -0.84 -17.37 -4.33
C GLY A 49 0.66 -17.33 -3.97
N THR A 50 1.21 -18.43 -3.44
CA THR A 50 2.64 -18.62 -3.16
C THR A 50 2.97 -20.11 -3.18
N ILE A 51 4.10 -20.48 -3.78
CA ILE A 51 4.63 -21.85 -3.72
C ILE A 51 5.34 -22.14 -2.39
N PHE A 52 5.76 -21.08 -1.69
CA PHE A 52 6.54 -21.13 -0.47
C PHE A 52 5.61 -21.05 0.76
N PRO A 53 5.55 -22.10 1.60
CA PRO A 53 4.72 -22.12 2.81
C PRO A 53 5.03 -20.98 3.78
N GLU A 54 6.30 -20.60 3.92
CA GLU A 54 6.75 -19.53 4.81
C GLU A 54 6.27 -18.13 4.41
N LEU A 55 5.85 -17.96 3.16
CA LEU A 55 5.31 -16.71 2.64
C LEU A 55 3.78 -16.64 2.72
N TYR A 56 3.10 -17.75 3.06
CA TYR A 56 1.64 -17.79 3.12
C TYR A 56 1.11 -17.02 4.33
N ARG A 57 0.61 -15.80 4.07
CA ARG A 57 0.01 -14.91 5.06
C ARG A 57 -1.41 -14.53 4.61
N PRO A 58 -2.44 -15.34 4.90
CA PRO A 58 -3.81 -14.97 4.59
C PRO A 58 -4.17 -13.70 5.37
N TYR A 59 -4.80 -12.74 4.69
CA TYR A 59 -5.36 -11.59 5.39
C TYR A 59 -6.41 -12.10 6.38
N PRO A 60 -6.47 -11.53 7.60
CA PRO A 60 -7.61 -11.78 8.46
C PRO A 60 -8.89 -11.44 7.66
N PRO A 61 -9.97 -12.20 7.84
CA PRO A 61 -11.24 -11.85 7.22
C PRO A 61 -11.53 -10.39 7.59
N CYS A 62 -11.79 -9.58 6.56
CA CYS A 62 -12.17 -8.20 6.79
C CYS A 62 -13.40 -8.24 7.70
N PRO A 63 -13.41 -7.55 8.87
CA PRO A 63 -14.53 -7.64 9.81
C PRO A 63 -15.85 -7.14 9.20
N MET A 64 -15.78 -6.48 8.03
CA MET A 64 -16.92 -6.04 7.22
C MET A 64 -17.60 -7.16 6.42
N MET A 65 -16.99 -8.36 6.33
CA MET A 65 -17.44 -9.46 5.46
C MET A 65 -18.05 -10.64 6.24
N GLU A 66 -18.02 -10.64 7.59
CA GLU A 66 -18.51 -11.77 8.39
C GLU A 66 -20.05 -11.84 8.50
N GLU A 67 -20.80 -10.79 8.12
CA GLU A 67 -22.27 -10.78 8.22
C GLU A 67 -23.03 -11.06 6.92
N HIS A 68 -22.41 -11.07 5.74
CA HIS A 68 -23.18 -10.99 4.47
C HIS A 68 -23.09 -12.19 3.52
N CYS A 69 -22.75 -13.38 4.01
CA CYS A 69 -23.06 -14.61 3.27
C CYS A 69 -23.41 -15.73 4.25
N LYS A 70 -24.61 -15.64 4.83
CA LYS A 70 -25.40 -16.80 5.20
C LYS A 70 -26.65 -16.75 4.36
N ASP A 71 -26.61 -17.41 3.20
CA ASP A 71 -27.76 -17.99 2.50
C ASP A 71 -27.23 -19.05 1.50
#